data_AF-A0A520AII9-F1
#
_entry.id   AF-A0A520AII9-F1
#
_cell.length_a   1.000
_cell.length_b   1.000
_cell.length_c   1.000
_cell.angle_alpha   90.00
_cell.angle_beta   90.00
_cell.angle_gamma   90.00
#
_symmetry.space_group_name_H-M   'P 1'
#
loop_
_entity.id
_entity.type
_entity.pdbx_description
1 polymer ?
#
loop_
_entity_poly.entity_id
_entity_poly.type
_entity_poly.pdbx_seq_one_letter_code
_entity_poly.pdbx_strand_id
1 'polypeptide(L)'
;MGLKPKPHTDSTVRAQPLGHLFIHFPIVQRRFPGDGMYATRWVDETNPELVRTEWEANWFAAAFLMPEAVFRNIFEISQGSIELTSIQFGVSAKAASIRAKTLGLSPGTDQPF
;
A
#
# COMPACT_ATOMS: atom_id res chain seq x y z
N MET A 1 0.31 25.24 6.07
CA MET A 1 0.79 23.89 5.71
C MET A 1 -0.41 22.96 5.77
N GLY A 2 -0.90 22.49 4.62
CA GLY A 2 -2.20 21.82 4.52
C GLY A 2 -2.07 20.31 4.60
N LEU A 3 -2.53 19.73 5.70
CA LEU A 3 -2.69 18.27 5.82
C LEU A 3 -3.62 17.79 4.68
N LYS A 4 -3.24 16.77 3.90
CA LYS A 4 -4.06 16.22 2.80
C LYS A 4 -4.73 14.88 3.12
N PRO A 5 -6.06 14.74 2.96
CA PRO A 5 -6.77 13.55 3.39
C PRO A 5 -6.52 12.37 2.44
N LYS A 6 -6.22 11.19 2.99
CA LYS A 6 -6.31 9.92 2.25
C LYS A 6 -7.78 9.50 2.04
N PRO A 7 -8.17 9.00 0.85
CA PRO A 7 -9.53 8.55 0.56
C PRO A 7 -9.95 7.32 1.39
N HIS A 8 -11.26 7.16 1.60
CA HIS A 8 -11.83 6.39 2.73
C HIS A 8 -12.19 4.92 2.47
N THR A 9 -12.14 4.41 1.23
CA THR A 9 -12.72 3.09 0.88
C THR A 9 -11.73 2.02 0.44
N ASP A 10 -10.45 2.37 0.23
CA ASP A 10 -9.44 1.43 -0.26
C ASP A 10 -8.96 0.47 0.85
N SER A 11 -8.94 -0.83 0.57
CA SER A 11 -8.44 -1.85 1.51
C SER A 11 -6.97 -1.60 1.89
N THR A 12 -6.17 -0.99 1.03
CA THR A 12 -4.79 -0.58 1.35
C THR A 12 -4.71 0.38 2.53
N VAL A 13 -5.64 1.33 2.62
CA VAL A 13 -5.73 2.27 3.76
C VAL A 13 -6.08 1.54 5.05
N ARG A 14 -6.91 0.49 4.97
CA ARG A 14 -7.27 -0.33 6.14
C ARG A 14 -6.14 -1.27 6.58
N ALA A 15 -5.29 -1.72 5.67
CA ALA A 15 -4.16 -2.59 5.97
C ALA A 15 -2.91 -1.81 6.42
N GLN A 16 -2.78 -0.53 6.08
CA GLN A 16 -1.64 0.30 6.46
C GLN A 16 -1.34 0.31 7.97
N PRO A 17 -2.31 0.42 8.89
CA PRO A 17 -2.07 0.31 10.34
C PRO A 17 -1.37 -0.99 10.76
N LEU A 18 -1.55 -2.09 10.02
CA LEU A 18 -0.85 -3.34 10.28
C LEU A 18 0.65 -3.21 9.98
N GLY A 19 1.02 -2.46 8.94
CA GLY A 19 2.44 -2.15 8.66
C GLY A 19 3.09 -1.41 9.81
N HIS A 20 2.40 -0.43 10.38
CA HIS A 20 2.87 0.25 11.59
C HIS A 20 3.00 -0.71 12.78
N LEU A 21 2.01 -1.56 13.00
CA LEU A 21 2.03 -2.53 14.10
C LEU A 21 3.17 -3.55 13.98
N PHE A 22 3.43 -4.09 12.78
CA PHE A 22 4.39 -5.17 12.60
C PHE A 22 5.83 -4.69 12.36
N ILE A 23 6.04 -3.56 11.70
CA ILE A 23 7.38 -3.06 11.36
C ILE A 23 7.85 -2.04 12.39
N HIS A 24 7.03 -1.05 12.71
CA HIS A 24 7.48 0.15 13.42
C HIS A 24 7.30 0.05 14.94
N PHE A 25 6.16 -0.49 15.41
CA PHE A 25 5.91 -0.63 16.86
C PHE A 25 6.99 -1.44 17.60
N PRO A 26 7.54 -2.55 17.07
CA PRO A 26 8.64 -3.25 17.73
C PRO A 26 9.91 -2.41 17.86
N ILE A 27 10.16 -1.48 16.93
CA ILE A 27 11.30 -0.55 16.99
C ILE A 27 11.08 0.46 18.10
N VAL A 28 9.87 1.04 18.19
CA VAL A 28 9.48 1.97 19.25
C VAL A 28 9.61 1.30 20.62
N GLN A 29 9.04 0.10 20.80
CA GLN A 29 9.07 -0.61 22.08
C GLN A 29 10.49 -0.99 22.53
N ARG A 30 11.41 -1.27 21.60
CA ARG A 30 12.82 -1.51 21.96
C ARG A 30 13.53 -0.24 22.44
N ARG A 31 13.16 0.92 21.90
CA ARG A 31 13.81 2.20 22.22
C ARG A 31 13.16 2.92 23.40
N PHE A 32 11.86 2.75 23.56
CA PHE A 32 11.02 3.36 24.58
C PHE A 32 10.10 2.28 25.20
N PRO A 33 10.63 1.41 26.07
CA PRO A 33 9.86 0.31 26.63
C PRO A 33 8.67 0.79 27.45
N GLY A 34 7.48 0.27 27.14
CA GLY A 34 6.24 0.61 27.85
C GLY A 34 5.46 1.77 27.22
N ASP A 35 6.03 2.46 26.24
CA ASP A 35 5.34 3.52 25.51
C ASP A 35 4.42 2.95 24.42
N GLY A 36 3.36 3.70 24.12
CA GLY A 36 2.49 3.45 22.96
C GLY A 36 3.05 4.05 21.67
N MET A 37 2.39 3.77 20.56
CA MET A 37 2.67 4.42 19.27
C MET A 37 1.35 4.88 18.64
N TYR A 38 1.35 6.09 18.09
CA TYR A 38 0.22 6.62 17.32
C TYR A 38 0.57 6.67 15.84
N ALA A 39 -0.19 5.94 15.02
CA ALA A 39 -0.16 6.08 13.57
C ALA A 39 -1.16 7.17 13.17
N THR A 40 -0.67 8.38 12.93
CA THR A 40 -1.52 9.51 12.57
C THR A 40 -1.93 9.41 11.11
N ARG A 41 -3.20 9.73 10.81
CA ARG A 41 -3.71 9.77 9.43
C ARG A 41 -2.97 10.80 8.55
N TRP A 42 -2.38 11.79 9.20
CA TRP A 42 -1.69 12.89 8.55
C TRP A 42 -0.22 12.85 8.91
N VAL A 43 0.61 13.04 7.91
CA VAL A 43 2.06 13.02 8.02
C VAL A 43 2.54 14.45 7.99
N ASP A 44 3.40 14.82 8.93
CA ASP A 44 4.19 16.03 8.79
C ASP A 44 5.23 15.79 7.69
N GLU A 45 4.98 16.33 6.51
CA GLU A 45 5.86 16.17 5.34
C GLU A 45 7.25 16.79 5.54
N THR A 46 7.43 17.64 6.56
CA THR A 46 8.75 18.20 6.91
C THR A 46 9.60 17.24 7.74
N ASN A 47 9.00 16.19 8.31
CA ASN A 47 9.70 15.19 9.08
C ASN A 47 10.00 13.95 8.22
N PRO A 48 11.26 13.76 7.77
CA PRO A 48 11.62 12.68 6.84
C PRO A 48 11.42 11.27 7.44
N GLU A 49 11.56 11.11 8.75
CA GLU A 49 11.36 9.83 9.42
C GLU A 49 9.88 9.43 9.39
N LEU A 50 8.97 10.37 9.63
CA LEU A 50 7.53 10.12 9.54
C LEU A 50 7.11 9.78 8.10
N VAL A 51 7.63 10.52 7.11
CA VAL A 51 7.37 10.25 5.69
C VAL A 51 7.84 8.85 5.31
N ARG A 52 9.04 8.46 5.74
CA ARG A 52 9.60 7.13 5.48
C ARG A 52 8.76 6.01 6.10
N THR A 53 8.41 6.16 7.38
CA THR A 53 7.57 5.22 8.13
C THR A 53 6.25 4.97 7.40
N GLU A 54 5.66 6.01 6.85
CA GLU A 54 4.41 5.94 6.10
C GLU A 54 4.58 5.23 4.75
N TRP A 55 5.69 5.46 4.05
CA TRP A 55 6.00 4.73 2.82
C TRP A 55 6.21 3.24 3.08
N GLU A 56 6.97 2.89 4.12
CA GLU A 56 7.22 1.50 4.52
C GLU A 56 5.91 0.79 4.91
N ALA A 57 5.03 1.45 5.66
CA ALA A 57 3.71 0.90 5.99
C ALA A 57 2.80 0.73 4.76
N ASN A 58 2.87 1.65 3.77
CA ASN A 58 2.15 1.49 2.50
C ASN A 58 2.70 0.32 1.67
N TRP A 59 4.03 0.13 1.64
CA TRP A 59 4.65 -1.02 0.97
C TRP A 59 4.24 -2.33 1.62
N PHE A 60 4.20 -2.39 2.95
CA PHE A 60 3.67 -3.54 3.68
C PHE A 60 2.22 -3.82 3.27
N ALA A 61 1.35 -2.81 3.32
CA ALA A 61 -0.06 -2.98 2.98
C ALA A 61 -0.25 -3.49 1.54
N ALA A 62 0.51 -2.96 0.59
CA ALA A 62 0.48 -3.40 -0.80
C ALA A 62 0.94 -4.85 -0.95
N ALA A 63 2.05 -5.25 -0.32
CA ALA A 63 2.54 -6.62 -0.38
C ALA A 63 1.63 -7.62 0.35
N PHE A 64 1.02 -7.19 1.46
CA PHE A 64 0.08 -7.99 2.25
C PHE A 64 -1.23 -8.25 1.49
N LEU A 65 -1.81 -7.22 0.88
CA LEU A 65 -3.07 -7.34 0.13
C LEU A 65 -2.87 -7.92 -1.27
N MET A 66 -1.73 -7.64 -1.90
CA MET A 66 -1.40 -8.10 -3.25
C MET A 66 -0.10 -8.91 -3.26
N PRO A 67 -0.09 -10.13 -2.68
CA PRO A 67 1.08 -11.00 -2.69
C PRO A 67 1.58 -11.21 -4.13
N GLU A 68 2.89 -11.18 -4.34
CA GLU A 68 3.47 -11.13 -5.69
C GLU A 68 3.01 -12.27 -6.61
N ALA A 69 3.11 -13.53 -6.16
CA ALA A 69 2.74 -14.68 -6.97
C ALA A 69 1.25 -14.65 -7.37
N VAL A 70 0.38 -14.29 -6.42
CA VAL A 70 -1.07 -14.17 -6.65
C VAL A 70 -1.36 -13.00 -7.58
N PHE A 71 -0.69 -11.86 -7.39
CA PHE A 71 -0.87 -10.67 -8.21
C PHE A 71 -0.45 -10.93 -9.66
N ARG A 72 0.71 -11.56 -9.89
CA ARG A 72 1.16 -11.92 -11.25
C ARG A 72 0.14 -12.80 -11.96
N ASN A 73 -0.35 -13.84 -11.29
CA ASN A 73 -1.35 -14.75 -11.85
C ASN A 73 -2.67 -14.02 -12.19
N ILE A 74 -3.22 -13.23 -11.25
CA ILE A 74 -4.46 -12.49 -11.49
C ILE A 74 -4.27 -11.45 -12.61
N PHE A 75 -3.14 -10.77 -12.64
CA PHE A 75 -2.82 -9.78 -13.66
C PHE A 75 -2.74 -10.41 -15.05
N GLU A 76 -2.13 -11.59 -15.17
CA GLU A 76 -2.07 -12.37 -16.41
C GLU A 76 -3.46 -12.84 -16.88
N ILE A 77 -4.25 -13.44 -15.97
CA ILE A 77 -5.64 -13.85 -16.25
C ILE A 77 -6.50 -12.65 -16.67
N SER A 78 -6.22 -11.48 -16.11
CA SER A 78 -6.88 -10.22 -16.45
C SER A 78 -6.32 -9.57 -17.73
N GLN A 79 -5.45 -10.25 -18.48
CA GLN A 79 -4.80 -9.76 -19.69
C GLN A 79 -4.07 -8.41 -19.49
N GLY A 80 -3.52 -8.20 -18.28
CA GLY A 80 -2.85 -6.97 -17.89
C GLY A 80 -3.77 -5.79 -17.59
N SER A 81 -5.09 -5.99 -17.48
CA SER A 81 -6.04 -4.94 -17.08
C SER A 81 -5.88 -4.59 -15.61
N ILE A 82 -5.59 -3.31 -15.33
CA ILE A 82 -5.47 -2.79 -13.97
C ILE A 82 -6.83 -2.74 -13.27
N GLU A 83 -7.88 -2.38 -14.01
CA GLU A 83 -9.25 -2.28 -13.51
C GLU A 83 -9.72 -3.64 -13.01
N LEU A 84 -9.65 -4.67 -13.85
CA LEU A 84 -10.06 -6.04 -13.48
C LEU A 84 -9.22 -6.59 -12.33
N THR A 85 -7.90 -6.40 -12.39
CA THR A 85 -7.00 -6.81 -11.30
C THR A 85 -7.36 -6.13 -9.99
N SER A 86 -7.65 -4.82 -10.00
CA SER A 86 -7.99 -4.07 -8.79
C SER A 86 -9.29 -4.54 -8.14
N ILE A 87 -10.28 -4.94 -8.95
CA ILE A 87 -11.55 -5.50 -8.47
C ILE A 87 -11.31 -6.83 -7.75
N GLN A 88 -10.49 -7.72 -8.33
CA GLN A 88 -10.19 -9.03 -7.73
C GLN A 88 -9.51 -8.91 -6.35
N PHE A 89 -8.67 -7.89 -6.17
CA PHE A 89 -8.01 -7.62 -4.89
C PHE A 89 -8.81 -6.71 -3.95
N GLY A 90 -9.92 -6.12 -4.41
CA GLY A 90 -10.69 -5.14 -3.63
C GLY A 90 -9.88 -3.91 -3.23
N VAL A 91 -8.97 -3.46 -4.10
CA VAL A 91 -8.10 -2.27 -3.92
C VAL A 91 -8.47 -1.20 -4.94
N SER A 92 -7.96 0.03 -4.80
CA SER A 92 -8.09 1.00 -5.89
C SER A 92 -7.26 0.61 -7.13
N ALA A 93 -7.72 1.02 -8.31
CA ALA A 93 -6.93 0.91 -9.55
C ALA A 93 -5.55 1.57 -9.41
N LYS A 94 -5.44 2.65 -8.64
CA LYS A 94 -4.16 3.32 -8.36
C LYS A 94 -3.20 2.40 -7.59
N ALA A 95 -3.69 1.70 -6.56
CA ALA A 95 -2.88 0.74 -5.80
C ALA A 95 -2.41 -0.43 -6.67
N ALA A 96 -3.31 -1.01 -7.47
CA ALA A 96 -2.97 -2.08 -8.41
C ALA A 96 -1.95 -1.61 -9.47
N SER A 97 -2.09 -0.38 -9.99
CA SER A 97 -1.14 0.22 -10.93
C SER A 97 0.25 0.39 -10.33
N ILE A 98 0.34 0.89 -9.10
CA ILE A 98 1.62 0.98 -8.39
C ILE A 98 2.21 -0.42 -8.20
N ARG A 99 1.40 -1.40 -7.80
CA ARG A 99 1.86 -2.77 -7.61
C ARG A 99 2.44 -3.37 -8.89
N ALA A 100 1.72 -3.26 -10.02
CA ALA A 100 2.22 -3.70 -11.33
C ALA A 100 3.58 -3.06 -11.66
N LYS A 101 3.71 -1.74 -11.50
CA LYS A 101 4.98 -1.03 -11.72
C LYS A 101 6.10 -1.54 -10.81
N THR A 102 5.85 -1.70 -9.51
CA THR A 102 6.85 -2.24 -8.57
C THR A 102 7.30 -3.66 -8.88
N LEU A 103 6.46 -4.45 -9.56
CA LEU A 103 6.75 -5.82 -9.99
C LEU A 103 7.33 -5.90 -11.42
N GLY A 104 7.52 -4.76 -12.09
CA GLY A 104 8.02 -4.69 -13.47
C GLY A 104 7.02 -5.19 -14.52
N LEU A 105 5.72 -5.11 -14.25
CA LEU A 105 4.64 -5.55 -15.14
C LEU A 105 4.13 -4.39 -15.99
N SER A 106 4.04 -4.61 -17.31
CA SER A 106 3.43 -3.67 -18.25
C SER A 106 1.93 -3.98 -18.41
N PRO A 107 1.04 -2.98 -18.38
CA PRO A 107 -0.36 -3.16 -18.76
C PRO A 107 -0.47 -3.78 -20.14
N GLY A 108 -1.48 -4.62 -20.34
CA GLY A 108 -1.83 -5.10 -21.68
C GLY A 108 -2.08 -3.90 -22.60
N THR A 109 -1.55 -3.94 -23.82
CA THR A 109 -1.95 -3.00 -24.86
C THR A 109 -3.42 -3.25 -25.17
N ASP A 110 -4.27 -2.24 -24.98
CA ASP A 110 -5.69 -2.28 -25.37
C ASP A 110 -5.82 -2.90 -26.77
N GLN A 111 -6.37 -4.11 -26.84
CA GLN A 111 -6.95 -4.62 -28.07
C GLN A 111 -8.36 -4.04 -28.11
N PRO A 112 -8.74 -3.27 -29.15
CA PRO A 112 -10.10 -2.78 -29.26
C PRO A 112 -11.05 -3.98 -29.32
N PHE A 113 -12.15 -3.89 -28.57
CA PHE A 113 -13.27 -4.83 -28.66
C PHE A 113 -13.86 -4.89 -30.08
#